data_AF-A0A7X6RXR8-F1
#
_entry.id   AF-A0A7X6RXR8-F1
#
_cell.length_a   1.000
_cell.length_b   1.000
_cell.length_c   1.000
_cell.angle_alpha   90.00
_cell.angle_beta   90.00
_cell.angle_gamma   90.00
#
_symmetry.space_group_name_H-M   'P 1'
#
loop_
_entity.id
_entity.type
_entity.pdbx_description
1 polymer ?
#
loop_
_entity_poly.entity_id
_entity_poly.type
_entity_poly.pdbx_seq_one_letter_code
_entity_poly.pdbx_strand_id
1 'polypeptide(L)'
;MTDHDKAAARREIADALLNALNRRHEVLDVIVDADDRPAAIDAVAGLLGTSHAAAEAVVGLSFAQITKDSRRAIAAELDDLNTQLSFTVSERPAASGESLDLRPFAAETDRDIFVARTTDVGASGDGSGAPAADVDDEIRAALGRVDAEEAAWFVALEGDQKVGMVFGELTHGEVNVRIWIHPDFRKRGYGTAALRKCRSEMATYFPAVPMVVRAPGALPGA
;
A
#
# COMPACT_ATOMS: atom_id res chain seq x y z
N MET A 1 8.72 6.13 -4.01
CA MET A 1 8.36 6.57 -2.65
C MET A 1 7.11 7.43 -2.77
N THR A 2 6.01 6.95 -2.20
CA THR A 2 4.72 7.66 -2.25
C THR A 2 4.74 8.89 -1.33
N ASP A 3 3.80 9.82 -1.51
CA ASP A 3 3.72 10.98 -0.61
C ASP A 3 3.38 10.59 0.83
N HIS A 4 2.72 9.45 1.01
CA HIS A 4 2.49 8.86 2.33
C HIS A 4 3.80 8.40 3.00
N ASP A 5 4.67 7.71 2.26
CA ASP A 5 5.97 7.27 2.78
C ASP A 5 6.83 8.47 3.21
N LYS A 6 6.77 9.58 2.44
CA LYS A 6 7.44 10.83 2.79
C LYS A 6 6.87 11.44 4.08
N ALA A 7 5.54 11.50 4.21
CA ALA A 7 4.88 12.04 5.38
C ALA A 7 5.18 11.20 6.63
N ALA A 8 5.17 9.87 6.51
CA ALA A 8 5.52 8.95 7.59
C ALA A 8 6.98 9.13 8.04
N ALA A 9 7.93 9.18 7.09
CA ALA A 9 9.33 9.43 7.39
C ALA A 9 9.55 10.82 8.04
N ARG A 10 8.85 11.85 7.55
CA ARG A 10 8.94 13.20 8.14
C ARG A 10 8.35 13.24 9.55
N ARG A 11 7.25 12.54 9.79
CA ARG A 11 6.62 12.41 11.11
C ARG A 11 7.54 11.71 12.09
N GLU A 12 8.20 10.63 11.68
CA GLU A 12 9.20 9.94 12.51
C GLU A 12 10.35 10.88 12.91
N ILE A 13 10.89 11.65 11.95
CA ILE A 13 11.94 12.64 12.23
C ILE A 13 11.44 13.70 13.22
N ALA A 14 10.25 14.29 12.98
CA ALA A 14 9.71 15.33 13.85
C ALA A 14 9.45 14.83 15.28
N ASP A 15 8.97 13.59 15.43
CA ASP A 15 8.78 12.93 16.72
C ASP A 15 10.12 12.70 17.45
N ALA A 16 11.12 12.17 16.75
CA ALA A 16 12.45 11.96 17.30
C ALA A 16 13.10 13.27 17.77
N LEU A 17 12.98 14.35 16.98
CA LEU A 17 13.48 15.68 17.35
C LEU A 17 12.79 16.20 18.61
N LEU A 18 11.47 16.07 18.71
CA LEU A 18 10.72 16.53 19.88
C LEU A 18 11.06 15.72 21.14
N ASN A 19 11.16 14.40 21.00
CA ASN A 19 11.55 13.50 22.09
C ASN A 19 12.98 13.80 22.56
N ALA A 20 13.91 14.00 21.63
CA ALA A 20 15.28 14.38 21.94
C ALA A 20 15.37 15.70 22.73
N LEU A 21 14.56 16.70 22.37
CA LEU A 21 14.53 18.00 23.07
C LEU A 21 13.91 17.91 24.47
N ASN A 22 12.99 16.97 24.68
CA ASN A 22 12.42 16.66 26.00
C ASN A 22 13.44 15.94 26.90
N ARG A 23 14.28 15.07 26.31
CA ARG A 23 15.35 14.30 26.97
C ARG A 23 16.75 14.87 26.72
N ARG A 24 16.84 16.19 26.51
CA ARG A 24 18.07 16.88 26.05
C ARG A 24 19.34 16.55 26.83
N HIS A 25 19.23 16.29 28.12
CA HIS A 25 20.38 15.97 28.97
C HIS A 25 20.89 14.56 28.64
N GLU A 26 20.01 13.57 28.67
CA GLU A 26 20.33 12.18 28.29
C GLU A 26 20.88 12.08 26.86
N VAL A 27 20.28 12.82 25.92
CA VAL A 27 20.74 12.85 24.52
C VAL A 27 22.14 13.44 24.40
N LEU A 28 22.43 14.54 25.10
CA LEU A 28 23.77 15.13 25.09
C LEU A 28 24.79 14.20 25.76
N ASP A 29 24.41 13.53 26.84
CA ASP A 29 25.28 12.59 27.54
C ASP A 29 25.68 11.44 26.60
N VAL A 30 24.73 10.79 25.93
CA VAL A 30 25.06 9.68 25.00
C VAL A 30 25.85 10.14 23.76
N ILE A 31 25.65 11.38 23.29
CA ILE A 31 26.42 11.93 22.16
C ILE A 31 27.86 12.22 22.58
N VAL A 32 28.06 12.76 23.79
CA VAL A 32 29.40 13.09 24.31
C VAL A 32 30.18 11.83 24.70
N ASP A 33 29.51 10.77 25.14
CA ASP A 33 30.12 9.49 25.50
C ASP A 33 30.53 8.63 24.28
N ALA A 34 30.04 8.96 23.07
CA ALA A 34 30.33 8.21 21.85
C ALA A 34 31.71 8.57 21.25
N ASP A 35 32.42 7.56 20.75
CA ASP A 35 33.76 7.72 20.16
C ASP A 35 33.76 8.53 18.85
N ASP A 36 32.69 8.40 18.05
CA ASP A 36 32.55 9.07 16.77
C ASP A 36 31.09 9.35 16.40
N ARG A 37 30.88 10.03 15.27
CA ARG A 37 29.54 10.42 14.81
C ARG A 37 28.65 9.20 14.52
N PRO A 38 29.09 8.14 13.81
CA PRO A 38 28.32 6.91 13.68
C PRO A 38 27.90 6.30 15.02
N ALA A 39 28.82 6.16 15.97
CA ALA A 39 28.52 5.63 17.30
C ALA A 39 27.50 6.49 18.06
N ALA A 40 27.57 7.82 17.91
CA ALA A 40 26.58 8.74 18.49
C ALA A 40 25.19 8.55 17.86
N ILE A 41 25.12 8.32 16.55
CA ILE A 41 23.84 8.06 15.86
C ILE A 41 23.23 6.74 16.35
N ASP A 42 24.03 5.67 16.45
CA ASP A 42 23.58 4.37 16.97
C ASP A 42 23.10 4.48 18.43
N ALA A 43 23.84 5.20 19.28
CA ALA A 43 23.47 5.42 20.67
C ALA A 43 22.17 6.22 20.81
N VAL A 44 21.98 7.27 20.01
CA VAL A 44 20.75 8.08 20.00
C VAL A 44 19.57 7.27 19.46
N ALA A 45 19.77 6.47 18.41
CA ALA A 45 18.74 5.57 17.88
C ALA A 45 18.26 4.58 18.96
N GLY A 46 19.20 3.99 19.70
CA GLY A 46 18.91 3.10 20.83
C GLY A 46 18.21 3.82 21.99
N LEU A 47 18.66 5.02 22.37
CA LEU A 47 18.08 5.81 23.47
C LEU A 47 16.63 6.22 23.18
N LEU A 48 16.35 6.63 21.94
CA LEU A 48 15.04 7.16 21.54
C LEU A 48 14.11 6.11 20.93
N GLY A 49 14.61 4.92 20.58
CA GLY A 49 13.84 3.87 19.92
C GLY A 49 13.37 4.25 18.52
N THR A 50 14.23 4.92 17.75
CA THR A 50 13.91 5.49 16.43
C THR A 50 14.85 4.96 15.33
N SER A 51 14.54 5.19 14.05
CA SER A 51 15.42 4.79 12.96
C SER A 51 16.74 5.57 12.95
N HIS A 52 17.74 5.00 12.28
CA HIS A 52 19.03 5.64 12.08
C HIS A 52 18.92 6.99 11.35
N ALA A 53 17.97 7.13 10.42
CA ALA A 53 17.74 8.40 9.71
C ALA A 53 17.21 9.50 10.64
N ALA A 54 16.28 9.16 11.55
CA ALA A 54 15.77 10.09 12.54
C ALA A 54 16.81 10.43 13.61
N ALA A 55 17.60 9.45 14.05
CA ALA A 55 18.73 9.67 14.95
C ALA A 55 19.82 10.57 14.32
N GLU A 56 20.11 10.39 13.02
CA GLU A 56 21.03 11.28 12.31
C GLU A 56 20.53 12.74 12.29
N ALA A 57 19.22 12.95 12.12
CA ALA A 57 18.63 14.28 12.18
C ALA A 57 18.76 14.91 13.59
N VAL A 58 18.65 14.11 14.65
CA VAL A 58 18.86 14.55 16.05
C VAL A 58 20.32 14.94 16.28
N VAL A 59 21.28 14.11 15.87
CA VAL A 59 22.72 14.41 16.01
C VAL A 59 23.12 15.63 15.18
N GLY A 60 22.48 15.84 14.03
CA GLY A 60 22.68 17.01 13.17
C GLY A 60 21.95 18.29 13.62
N LEU A 61 21.26 18.28 14.77
CA LEU A 61 20.43 19.38 15.19
C LEU A 61 21.27 20.62 15.55
N SER A 62 20.97 21.74 14.89
CA SER A 62 21.62 23.02 15.16
C SER A 62 21.10 23.62 16.47
N PHE A 63 21.97 24.30 17.23
CA PHE A 63 21.57 25.07 18.42
C PHE A 63 20.52 26.17 18.12
N ALA A 64 20.39 26.61 16.87
CA ALA A 64 19.29 27.50 16.50
C ALA A 64 17.90 26.84 16.65
N GLN A 65 17.82 25.51 16.58
CA GLN A 65 16.57 24.75 16.64
C GLN A 65 16.17 24.32 18.07
N ILE A 66 17.01 24.54 19.09
CA ILE A 66 16.68 24.19 20.48
C ILE A 66 15.84 25.26 21.19
N THR A 67 15.55 26.40 20.55
CA THR A 67 14.78 27.49 21.15
C THR A 67 13.33 27.08 21.46
N LYS A 68 12.66 27.81 22.36
CA LYS A 68 11.24 27.56 22.66
C LYS A 68 10.36 27.68 21.41
N ASP A 69 10.67 28.62 20.52
CA ASP A 69 9.86 28.85 19.33
C ASP A 69 10.07 27.75 18.28
N SER A 70 11.32 27.32 18.05
CA SER A 70 11.60 26.18 17.18
C SER A 70 10.96 24.88 17.70
N ARG A 71 10.97 24.64 19.01
CA ARG A 71 10.27 23.48 19.60
C ARG A 71 8.77 23.51 19.37
N ARG A 72 8.13 24.68 19.50
CA ARG A 72 6.70 24.84 19.19
C ARG A 72 6.41 24.58 17.73
N ALA A 73 7.29 25.03 16.83
CA ALA A 73 7.14 24.77 15.39
C ALA A 73 7.26 23.27 15.06
N ILE A 74 8.23 22.56 15.65
CA ILE A 74 8.38 21.10 15.48
C ILE A 74 7.15 20.36 16.02
N ALA A 75 6.64 20.75 17.19
CA ALA A 75 5.43 20.15 17.75
C ALA A 75 4.19 20.40 16.87
N ALA A 76 4.02 21.62 16.35
CA ALA A 76 2.92 21.94 15.44
C ALA A 76 3.03 21.18 14.11
N GLU A 77 4.24 21.00 13.57
CA GLU A 77 4.48 20.15 12.41
C GLU A 77 4.11 18.69 12.68
N LEU A 78 4.52 18.15 13.85
CA LEU A 78 4.18 16.79 14.24
C LEU A 78 2.66 16.60 14.38
N ASP A 79 1.94 17.57 14.95
CA ASP A 79 0.49 17.53 15.07
C ASP A 79 -0.20 17.59 13.69
N ASP A 80 0.27 18.42 12.76
CA ASP A 80 -0.23 18.48 11.38
C ASP A 80 0.02 17.16 10.65
N LEU A 81 1.22 16.60 10.75
CA LEU A 81 1.57 15.31 10.15
C LEU A 81 0.74 14.16 10.75
N ASN A 82 0.55 14.12 12.06
CA ASN A 82 -0.33 13.16 12.72
C ASN A 82 -1.77 13.32 12.22
N THR A 83 -2.23 14.56 12.03
CA THR A 83 -3.56 14.86 11.50
C THR A 83 -3.69 14.36 10.06
N GLN A 84 -2.74 14.66 9.19
CA GLN A 84 -2.72 14.18 7.79
C GLN A 84 -2.66 12.65 7.70
N LEU A 85 -1.83 12.01 8.50
CA LEU A 85 -1.72 10.54 8.55
C LEU A 85 -3.01 9.91 9.12
N SER A 86 -3.60 10.51 10.16
CA SER A 86 -4.88 10.09 10.74
C SER A 86 -6.03 10.25 9.76
N PHE A 87 -6.10 11.35 8.99
CA PHE A 87 -7.06 11.54 7.92
C PHE A 87 -6.85 10.52 6.80
N THR A 88 -5.60 10.19 6.46
CA THR A 88 -5.30 9.17 5.45
C THR A 88 -5.75 7.78 5.89
N VAL A 89 -5.54 7.43 7.17
CA VAL A 89 -6.00 6.16 7.77
C VAL A 89 -7.53 6.14 7.97
N SER A 90 -8.15 7.28 8.30
CA SER A 90 -9.60 7.39 8.52
C SER A 90 -10.41 7.42 7.21
N GLU A 91 -9.89 8.06 6.15
CA GLU A 91 -10.52 8.05 4.83
C GLU A 91 -10.21 6.77 4.04
N ARG A 92 -9.06 6.12 4.30
CA ARG A 92 -8.63 4.90 3.61
C ARG A 92 -8.05 3.85 4.56
N PRO A 93 -8.86 3.27 5.45
CA PRO A 93 -8.38 2.31 6.46
C PRO A 93 -7.70 1.07 5.84
N ALA A 94 -8.07 0.70 4.60
CA ALA A 94 -7.46 -0.43 3.92
C ALA A 94 -6.17 -0.10 3.17
N ALA A 95 -5.73 1.16 3.05
CA ALA A 95 -4.53 1.52 2.28
C ALA A 95 -3.21 1.03 2.93
N SER A 96 -3.22 0.76 4.24
CA SER A 96 -2.13 0.04 4.93
C SER A 96 -1.94 -1.37 4.35
N GLY A 97 -3.00 -1.98 3.82
CA GLY A 97 -2.98 -3.25 3.06
C GLY A 97 -2.67 -4.48 3.90
N GLU A 98 -2.61 -4.37 5.23
CA GLU A 98 -2.33 -5.50 6.13
C GLU A 98 -3.53 -6.43 6.30
N SER A 99 -4.76 -5.91 6.22
CA SER A 99 -6.00 -6.66 6.49
C SER A 99 -6.71 -7.21 5.25
N LEU A 100 -6.37 -6.74 4.05
CA LEU A 100 -6.99 -7.18 2.80
C LEU A 100 -6.35 -8.48 2.32
N ASP A 101 -7.09 -9.56 2.12
CA ASP A 101 -6.60 -10.81 1.52
C ASP A 101 -7.04 -11.01 0.07
N LEU A 102 -6.24 -11.76 -0.70
CA LEU A 102 -6.56 -12.19 -2.05
C LEU A 102 -6.70 -13.70 -2.07
N ARG A 103 -7.92 -14.19 -2.31
CA ARG A 103 -8.20 -15.64 -2.42
C ARG A 103 -8.53 -15.97 -3.88
N PRO A 104 -8.09 -17.13 -4.40
CA PRO A 104 -8.53 -17.61 -5.71
C PRO A 104 -10.05 -17.64 -5.84
N PHE A 105 -10.56 -17.19 -6.98
CA PHE A 105 -11.99 -17.16 -7.29
C PHE A 105 -12.59 -18.58 -7.33
N ALA A 106 -13.73 -18.77 -6.68
CA ALA A 106 -14.48 -20.01 -6.69
C ALA A 106 -15.93 -19.77 -7.15
N ALA A 107 -16.31 -20.34 -8.29
CA ALA A 107 -17.60 -20.08 -8.93
C ALA A 107 -18.82 -20.28 -8.02
N GLU A 108 -18.82 -21.34 -7.22
CA GLU A 108 -19.94 -21.67 -6.33
C GLU A 108 -20.18 -20.62 -5.25
N THR A 109 -19.11 -20.01 -4.74
CA THR A 109 -19.19 -19.08 -3.61
C THR A 109 -19.10 -17.63 -4.03
N ASP A 110 -18.49 -17.32 -5.19
CA ASP A 110 -18.10 -15.96 -5.59
C ASP A 110 -18.89 -15.44 -6.81
N ARG A 111 -19.95 -16.15 -7.23
CA ARG A 111 -20.85 -15.71 -8.31
C ARG A 111 -21.43 -14.32 -8.05
N ASP A 112 -21.82 -14.03 -6.81
CA ASP A 112 -22.37 -12.76 -6.36
C ASP A 112 -21.47 -11.54 -6.67
N ILE A 113 -20.18 -11.63 -6.32
CA ILE A 113 -19.23 -10.52 -6.52
C ILE A 113 -18.91 -10.34 -8.01
N PHE A 114 -18.89 -11.43 -8.78
CA PHE A 114 -18.71 -11.36 -10.23
C PHE A 114 -19.92 -10.74 -10.94
N VAL A 115 -21.16 -11.08 -10.53
CA VAL A 115 -22.39 -10.42 -11.01
C VAL A 115 -22.34 -8.92 -10.74
N ALA A 116 -21.96 -8.52 -9.52
CA ALA A 116 -21.85 -7.11 -9.14
C ALA A 116 -20.83 -6.37 -10.01
N ARG A 117 -19.66 -6.99 -10.26
CA ARG A 117 -18.64 -6.45 -11.16
C ARG A 117 -19.15 -6.31 -12.59
N THR A 118 -19.80 -7.33 -13.12
CA THR A 118 -20.29 -7.34 -14.50
C THR A 118 -21.40 -6.32 -14.71
N THR A 119 -22.27 -6.12 -13.71
CA THR A 119 -23.31 -5.09 -13.75
C THR A 119 -22.74 -3.67 -13.71
N ASP A 120 -21.71 -3.43 -12.90
CA ASP A 120 -21.07 -2.11 -12.79
C ASP A 120 -20.16 -1.78 -13.99
N VAL A 121 -19.41 -2.75 -14.52
CA VAL A 121 -18.45 -2.53 -15.62
C VAL A 121 -19.09 -2.69 -17.00
N GLY A 122 -20.08 -3.58 -17.16
CA GLY A 122 -20.77 -3.86 -18.42
C GLY A 122 -19.95 -4.59 -19.49
N ALA A 123 -18.67 -4.88 -19.23
CA ALA A 123 -17.77 -5.60 -20.13
C ALA A 123 -17.42 -6.99 -19.60
N SER A 124 -16.92 -7.89 -20.45
CA SER A 124 -16.47 -9.22 -20.07
C SER A 124 -15.36 -9.20 -19.00
N GLY A 125 -15.26 -10.31 -18.26
CA GLY A 125 -14.21 -10.53 -17.26
C GLY A 125 -12.82 -10.70 -17.88
N ASP A 126 -12.73 -11.12 -19.15
CA ASP A 126 -11.49 -11.49 -19.84
C ASP A 126 -10.55 -10.32 -20.22
N GLY A 127 -11.05 -9.08 -20.15
CA GLY A 127 -10.25 -7.89 -20.48
C GLY A 127 -10.25 -7.51 -21.95
N SER A 128 -11.00 -8.21 -22.80
CA SER A 128 -11.21 -7.86 -24.21
C SER A 128 -11.97 -6.53 -24.40
N GLY A 129 -12.72 -6.12 -23.38
CA GLY A 129 -13.64 -4.97 -23.47
C GLY A 129 -14.92 -5.27 -24.25
N ALA A 130 -15.13 -6.52 -24.68
CA ALA A 130 -16.41 -6.95 -25.25
C ALA A 130 -17.54 -6.82 -24.22
N PRO A 131 -18.79 -6.64 -24.65
CA PRO A 131 -19.95 -6.70 -23.75
C PRO A 131 -19.96 -8.03 -22.99
N ALA A 132 -20.36 -8.00 -21.71
CA ALA A 132 -20.47 -9.22 -20.94
C ALA A 132 -21.54 -10.17 -21.53
N ALA A 133 -21.18 -11.44 -21.66
CA ALA A 133 -22.12 -12.50 -21.98
C ALA A 133 -22.93 -12.93 -20.74
N ASP A 134 -23.67 -14.04 -20.86
CA ASP A 134 -24.31 -14.64 -19.69
C ASP A 134 -23.27 -14.95 -18.61
N VAL A 135 -23.64 -14.68 -17.35
CA VAL A 135 -22.71 -14.77 -16.20
C VAL A 135 -22.13 -16.17 -16.04
N ASP A 136 -22.93 -17.21 -16.25
CA ASP A 136 -22.48 -18.58 -16.04
C ASP A 136 -21.55 -19.04 -17.18
N ASP A 137 -21.76 -18.51 -18.39
CA ASP A 137 -20.88 -18.73 -19.53
C ASP A 137 -19.54 -17.97 -19.37
N GLU A 138 -19.58 -16.74 -18.88
CA GLU A 138 -18.39 -15.94 -18.54
C GLU A 138 -17.55 -16.62 -17.46
N ILE A 139 -18.19 -17.10 -16.38
CA ILE A 139 -17.50 -17.84 -15.32
C ILE A 139 -16.87 -19.12 -15.87
N ARG A 140 -17.60 -19.89 -16.69
CA ARG A 140 -17.07 -21.13 -17.29
C ARG A 140 -15.88 -20.84 -18.20
N ALA A 141 -15.96 -19.82 -19.04
CA ALA A 141 -14.87 -19.42 -19.93
C ALA A 141 -13.65 -18.91 -19.15
N ALA A 142 -13.88 -18.18 -18.06
CA ALA A 142 -12.83 -17.72 -17.18
C ALA A 142 -12.11 -18.87 -16.49
N LEU A 143 -12.84 -19.81 -15.88
CA LEU A 143 -12.26 -20.98 -15.24
C LEU A 143 -11.47 -21.84 -16.22
N GLY A 144 -11.96 -22.02 -17.45
CA GLY A 144 -11.20 -22.74 -18.49
C GLY A 144 -9.83 -22.11 -18.80
N ARG A 145 -9.73 -20.77 -18.75
CA ARG A 145 -8.46 -20.06 -18.93
C ARG A 145 -7.57 -20.10 -17.68
N VAL A 146 -8.17 -20.13 -16.49
CA VAL A 146 -7.43 -20.36 -15.24
C VAL A 146 -6.81 -21.77 -15.24
N ASP A 147 -7.58 -22.79 -15.62
CA ASP A 147 -7.11 -24.18 -15.73
C ASP A 147 -6.05 -24.34 -16.82
N ALA A 148 -6.11 -23.54 -17.89
CA ALA A 148 -5.10 -23.49 -18.95
C ALA A 148 -3.85 -22.67 -18.58
N GLU A 149 -3.76 -22.13 -17.36
CA GLU A 149 -2.68 -21.24 -16.91
C GLU A 149 -2.54 -19.97 -17.78
N GLU A 150 -3.65 -19.50 -18.36
CA GLU A 150 -3.73 -18.28 -19.16
C GLU A 150 -4.35 -17.12 -18.37
N ALA A 151 -4.97 -17.39 -17.23
CA ALA A 151 -5.58 -16.40 -16.36
C ALA A 151 -5.40 -16.73 -14.88
N ALA A 152 -5.45 -15.71 -14.01
CA ALA A 152 -5.56 -15.89 -12.57
C ALA A 152 -6.55 -14.87 -12.00
N TRP A 153 -7.61 -15.37 -11.36
CA TRP A 153 -8.70 -14.56 -10.84
C TRP A 153 -8.77 -14.68 -9.32
N PHE A 154 -8.83 -13.54 -8.64
CA PHE A 154 -8.87 -13.46 -7.19
C PHE A 154 -10.04 -12.61 -6.72
N VAL A 155 -10.57 -12.97 -5.56
CA VAL A 155 -11.50 -12.14 -4.78
C VAL A 155 -10.70 -11.43 -3.70
N ALA A 156 -10.88 -10.11 -3.61
CA ALA A 156 -10.32 -9.30 -2.55
C ALA A 156 -11.27 -9.33 -1.34
N LEU A 157 -10.76 -9.74 -0.19
CA LEU A 157 -11.48 -9.94 1.05
C LEU A 157 -10.97 -9.00 2.15
N GLU A 158 -11.87 -8.37 2.89
CA GLU A 158 -11.57 -7.71 4.16
C GLU A 158 -12.29 -8.49 5.26
N GLY A 159 -11.56 -9.35 5.98
CA GLY A 159 -12.18 -10.41 6.78
C GLY A 159 -13.04 -11.32 5.90
N ASP A 160 -14.32 -11.49 6.23
CA ASP A 160 -15.26 -12.31 5.45
C ASP A 160 -15.95 -11.53 4.30
N GLN A 161 -15.67 -10.23 4.17
CA GLN A 161 -16.39 -9.37 3.24
C GLN A 161 -15.68 -9.27 1.88
N LYS A 162 -16.40 -9.59 0.80
CA LYS A 162 -15.92 -9.44 -0.58
C LYS A 162 -15.92 -7.96 -0.98
N VAL A 163 -14.74 -7.37 -1.07
CA VAL A 163 -14.58 -5.92 -1.35
C VAL A 163 -14.21 -5.61 -2.80
N GLY A 164 -13.76 -6.61 -3.56
CA GLY A 164 -13.39 -6.43 -4.96
C GLY A 164 -12.90 -7.71 -5.63
N MET A 165 -12.38 -7.57 -6.84
CA MET A 165 -11.80 -8.63 -7.65
C MET A 165 -10.51 -8.18 -8.32
N VAL A 166 -9.58 -9.11 -8.49
CA VAL A 166 -8.34 -8.91 -9.24
C VAL A 166 -8.28 -9.95 -10.36
N PHE A 167 -8.00 -9.48 -11.57
CA PHE A 167 -7.93 -10.28 -12.78
C PHE A 167 -6.52 -10.16 -13.35
N GLY A 168 -5.85 -11.29 -13.55
CA GLY A 168 -4.62 -11.40 -14.33
C GLY A 168 -4.90 -12.19 -15.59
N GLU A 169 -4.53 -11.62 -16.72
CA GLU A 169 -4.72 -12.25 -18.03
C GLU A 169 -3.37 -12.28 -18.75
N LEU A 170 -2.90 -13.47 -19.09
CA LEU A 170 -1.66 -13.65 -19.82
C LEU A 170 -1.90 -13.36 -21.30
N THR A 171 -1.28 -12.30 -21.80
CA THR A 171 -1.38 -11.90 -23.20
C THR A 171 -0.02 -11.46 -23.70
N HIS A 172 0.43 -12.01 -24.83
CA HIS A 172 1.72 -11.63 -25.47
C HIS A 172 2.94 -11.72 -24.54
N GLY A 173 2.95 -12.67 -23.60
CA GLY A 173 4.06 -12.85 -22.64
C GLY A 173 4.08 -11.87 -21.48
N GLU A 174 3.01 -11.09 -21.28
CA GLU A 174 2.81 -10.23 -20.12
C GLU A 174 1.49 -10.56 -19.42
N VAL A 175 1.46 -10.44 -18.09
CA VAL A 175 0.21 -10.54 -17.31
C VAL A 175 -0.40 -9.15 -17.20
N ASN A 176 -1.53 -8.94 -17.88
CA ASN A 176 -2.33 -7.73 -17.73
C ASN A 176 -3.18 -7.83 -16.46
N VAL A 177 -2.88 -6.97 -15.50
CA VAL A 177 -3.56 -6.93 -14.20
C VAL A 177 -4.64 -5.86 -14.23
N ARG A 178 -5.87 -6.25 -13.89
CA ARG A 178 -7.02 -5.37 -13.72
C ARG A 178 -7.59 -5.56 -12.32
N ILE A 179 -7.88 -4.45 -11.65
CA ILE A 179 -8.43 -4.44 -10.30
C ILE A 179 -9.78 -3.75 -10.36
N TRP A 180 -10.80 -4.40 -9.82
CA TRP A 180 -12.11 -3.83 -9.64
C TRP A 180 -12.45 -3.82 -8.15
N ILE A 181 -12.91 -2.67 -7.65
CA ILE A 181 -13.40 -2.53 -6.28
C ILE A 181 -14.90 -2.28 -6.35
N HIS A 182 -15.66 -3.04 -5.56
CA HIS A 182 -17.11 -2.92 -5.47
C HIS A 182 -17.51 -1.47 -5.16
N PRO A 183 -18.53 -0.91 -5.82
CA PRO A 183 -18.93 0.50 -5.68
C PRO A 183 -19.00 0.98 -4.22
N ASP A 184 -19.60 0.18 -3.34
CA ASP A 184 -19.78 0.52 -1.93
C ASP A 184 -18.47 0.62 -1.13
N PHE A 185 -17.40 -0.01 -1.61
CA PHE A 185 -16.08 -0.03 -0.96
C PHE A 185 -15.06 0.88 -1.65
N ARG A 186 -15.46 1.61 -2.70
CA ARG A 186 -14.57 2.58 -3.37
C ARG A 186 -14.15 3.71 -2.45
N LYS A 187 -13.02 4.32 -2.79
CA LYS A 187 -12.40 5.44 -2.05
C LYS A 187 -11.92 5.10 -0.64
N ARG A 188 -11.96 3.82 -0.23
CA ARG A 188 -11.47 3.34 1.08
C ARG A 188 -10.05 2.74 1.07
N GLY A 189 -9.35 2.80 -0.06
CA GLY A 189 -7.96 2.33 -0.19
C GLY A 189 -7.79 0.90 -0.73
N TYR A 190 -8.85 0.12 -0.89
CA TYR A 190 -8.77 -1.28 -1.33
C TYR A 190 -8.10 -1.50 -2.69
N GLY A 191 -8.21 -0.54 -3.63
CA GLY A 191 -7.53 -0.66 -4.93
C GLY A 191 -6.01 -0.68 -4.80
N THR A 192 -5.45 0.15 -3.91
CA THR A 192 -4.01 0.21 -3.65
C THR A 192 -3.54 -1.02 -2.87
N ALA A 193 -4.33 -1.49 -1.91
CA ALA A 193 -4.03 -2.72 -1.17
C ALA A 193 -4.04 -3.96 -2.07
N ALA A 194 -5.06 -4.08 -2.92
CA ALA A 194 -5.15 -5.16 -3.91
C ALA A 194 -3.96 -5.12 -4.87
N LEU A 195 -3.52 -3.94 -5.32
CA LEU A 195 -2.35 -3.79 -6.19
C LEU A 195 -1.05 -4.23 -5.49
N ARG A 196 -0.90 -3.94 -4.20
CA ARG A 196 0.28 -4.35 -3.43
C ARG A 196 0.35 -5.87 -3.27
N LYS A 197 -0.79 -6.52 -2.93
CA LYS A 197 -0.87 -7.97 -2.74
C LYS A 197 -0.88 -8.77 -4.06
N CYS A 198 -1.46 -8.23 -5.14
CA CYS A 198 -1.59 -9.00 -6.38
C CYS A 198 -0.24 -9.43 -6.96
N ARG A 199 0.82 -8.66 -6.73
CA ARG A 199 2.16 -8.98 -7.23
C ARG A 199 2.71 -10.29 -6.65
N SER A 200 2.57 -10.51 -5.34
CA SER A 200 3.05 -11.75 -4.71
C SER A 200 2.17 -12.94 -5.11
N GLU A 201 0.85 -12.76 -5.14
CA GLU A 201 -0.08 -13.83 -5.50
C GLU A 201 0.12 -14.28 -6.94
N MET A 202 0.16 -13.35 -7.90
CA MET A 202 0.29 -13.69 -9.32
C MET A 202 1.64 -14.31 -9.67
N ALA A 203 2.71 -13.99 -8.94
CA ALA A 203 4.02 -14.63 -9.14
C ALA A 203 3.98 -16.15 -8.88
N THR A 204 3.00 -16.64 -8.11
CA THR A 204 2.77 -18.09 -7.90
C THR A 204 2.19 -18.76 -9.14
N TYR A 205 1.35 -18.05 -9.90
CA TYR A 205 0.69 -18.57 -11.10
C TYR A 205 1.50 -18.30 -12.38
N PHE A 206 2.24 -17.20 -12.43
CA PHE A 206 3.01 -16.76 -13.59
C PHE A 206 4.47 -16.46 -13.21
N PRO A 207 5.27 -17.50 -12.90
CA PRO A 207 6.65 -17.29 -12.49
C PRO A 207 7.48 -16.64 -13.60
N ALA A 208 8.21 -15.59 -13.23
CA ALA A 208 9.08 -14.83 -14.13
C ALA A 208 8.40 -14.12 -15.32
N VAL A 209 7.08 -13.99 -15.32
CA VAL A 209 6.34 -13.23 -16.34
C VAL A 209 6.21 -11.75 -15.92
N PRO A 210 6.53 -10.78 -16.78
CA PRO A 210 6.30 -9.36 -16.50
C PRO A 210 4.82 -9.07 -16.21
N MET A 211 4.55 -8.33 -15.13
CA MET A 211 3.20 -7.89 -14.78
C MET A 211 2.99 -6.44 -15.17
N VAL A 212 1.91 -6.17 -15.89
CA VAL A 212 1.56 -4.82 -16.34
C VAL A 212 0.19 -4.44 -15.82
N VAL A 213 0.13 -3.33 -15.09
CA VAL A 213 -1.12 -2.74 -14.60
C VAL A 213 -1.44 -1.54 -15.47
N ARG A 214 -2.54 -1.59 -16.20
CA ARG A 214 -2.97 -0.52 -17.12
C ARG A 214 -4.17 0.21 -16.56
N ALA A 215 -4.18 1.53 -16.73
CA ALA A 215 -5.38 2.32 -16.48
C ALA A 215 -6.47 1.96 -17.52
N PRO A 216 -7.77 2.04 -17.17
CA PRO A 216 -8.85 1.82 -18.11
C PRO A 216 -8.66 2.68 -19.38
N GLY A 217 -8.60 2.04 -20.56
CA GLY A 217 -8.42 2.71 -21.86
C GLY A 217 -6.99 2.77 -22.40
N ALA A 218 -5.97 2.33 -21.65
CA ALA A 218 -4.62 2.20 -22.19
C ALA A 218 -4.47 0.91 -23.02
N LEU A 219 -4.21 1.06 -24.33
CA LEU A 219 -3.97 -0.07 -25.22
C LEU A 219 -2.64 -0.78 -24.87
N PRO A 220 -2.50 -2.07 -25.18
CA PRO A 220 -1.21 -2.76 -25.17
C PRO A 220 -0.20 -2.00 -26.03
N GLY A 221 1.07 -1.97 -25.59
CA GLY A 221 2.14 -1.53 -26.48
C GLY A 221 2.25 -2.55 -27.61
N ALA A 222 2.30 -2.07 -28.86
CA ALA A 222 2.46 -2.91 -30.05
C ALA A 222 3.81 -3.62 -30.08
#